data_AF-A3PB09-F1
#
_entry.id   AF-A3PB09-F1
#
_cell.length_a   1.000
_cell.length_b   1.000
_cell.length_c   1.000
_cell.angle_alpha   90.00
_cell.angle_beta   90.00
_cell.angle_gamma   90.00
#
_symmetry.space_group_name_H-M   'P 1'
#
loop_
_entity.id
_entity.type
_entity.pdbx_description
1 polymer ?
#
loop_
_entity_poly.entity_id
_entity_poly.type
_entity_poly.pdbx_seq_one_letter_code
_entity_poly.pdbx_strand_id
1 'polypeptide(L)'
;MELSNLNIKNGLCISLGANIDSKFGSPLESLLICKPKIKEIINEWGDSSNEKKEEKSKFNANFFWSSIYETLPHGVDNEQPNYLNTLLLIKSNSFPKPSTKNAKLLLKELKKLERFFGREETPKGKKWLSRCLDLDILWWEDFHTVDEELTLPHPRFMNRNFVITPLSEILSRSQKITKFDDPKWSIN
;
A
#
# COMPACT_ATOMS: atom_id res chain seq x y z
N MET A 1 -6.94 17.24 6.61
CA MET A 1 -7.98 16.21 6.83
C MET A 1 -7.46 15.34 7.95
N GLU A 2 -8.08 15.37 9.13
CA GLU A 2 -7.61 14.54 10.24
C GLU A 2 -7.92 13.07 9.96
N LEU A 3 -6.85 12.29 9.78
CA LEU A 3 -6.88 10.85 9.54
C LEU A 3 -7.37 10.04 10.76
N SER A 4 -7.72 10.70 11.86
CA SER A 4 -8.18 10.12 13.13
C SER A 4 -9.50 9.34 13.02
N ASN A 5 -10.33 9.60 11.98
CA ASN A 5 -11.63 8.95 11.79
C ASN A 5 -11.58 7.67 10.94
N LEU A 6 -10.54 7.50 10.13
CA LEU A 6 -10.24 6.19 9.54
C LEU A 6 -9.49 5.44 10.63
N ASN A 7 -9.79 4.15 10.85
CA ASN A 7 -9.09 3.31 11.81
C ASN A 7 -7.61 3.16 11.38
N ILE A 8 -6.80 4.20 11.57
CA ILE A 8 -5.43 4.37 11.08
C ILE A 8 -4.42 4.18 12.20
N LYS A 9 -4.84 4.40 13.46
CA LYS A 9 -4.07 4.06 14.64
C LYS A 9 -3.60 2.60 14.56
N ASN A 10 -2.33 2.36 14.90
CA ASN A 10 -1.70 1.04 14.83
C ASN A 10 -1.77 0.41 13.42
N GLY A 11 -1.78 1.24 12.37
CA GLY A 11 -2.04 0.82 10.99
C GLY A 11 -1.01 1.36 10.00
N LEU A 12 -0.56 0.50 9.08
CA LEU A 12 0.29 0.85 7.94
C LEU A 12 -0.43 0.39 6.68
N CYS A 13 -0.54 1.24 5.66
CA CYS A 13 -1.16 0.85 4.39
C CYS A 13 -0.20 1.01 3.23
N ILE A 14 -0.17 -0.03 2.39
CA ILE A 14 0.67 -0.12 1.21
C ILE A 14 -0.24 -0.49 0.03
N SER A 15 -0.12 0.21 -1.08
CA SER A 15 -0.69 -0.23 -2.36
C SER A 15 0.32 -1.00 -3.17
N LEU A 16 -0.17 -2.02 -3.87
CA LEU A 16 0.57 -2.80 -4.84
C LEU A 16 -0.11 -2.63 -6.19
N GLY A 17 0.66 -2.36 -7.24
CA GLY A 17 0.17 -2.23 -8.60
C GLY A 17 1.10 -2.88 -9.63
N ALA A 18 0.55 -3.48 -10.68
CA ALA A 18 1.32 -3.99 -11.82
C ALA A 18 0.49 -3.88 -13.10
N ASN A 19 1.12 -3.53 -14.22
CA ASN A 19 0.44 -3.45 -15.53
C ASN A 19 1.26 -3.99 -16.71
N ILE A 20 2.49 -4.47 -16.47
CA ILE A 20 3.30 -5.19 -17.46
C ILE A 20 3.94 -6.41 -16.81
N ASP A 21 4.43 -7.32 -17.63
CA ASP A 21 5.08 -8.54 -17.15
C ASP A 21 6.35 -8.21 -16.34
N SER A 22 6.55 -8.99 -15.28
CA SER A 22 7.80 -9.08 -14.55
C SER A 22 8.65 -10.22 -15.09
N LYS A 23 9.86 -10.38 -14.59
CA LYS A 23 10.67 -11.58 -14.86
C LYS A 23 10.07 -12.89 -14.32
N PHE A 24 8.97 -12.79 -13.56
CA PHE A 24 8.23 -13.93 -13.00
C PHE A 24 6.87 -14.16 -13.69
N GLY A 25 6.58 -13.44 -14.77
CA GLY A 25 5.35 -13.57 -15.54
C GLY A 25 4.45 -12.34 -15.48
N SER A 26 3.17 -12.55 -15.73
CA SER A 26 2.12 -11.53 -15.85
C SER A 26 1.99 -10.60 -14.64
N PRO A 27 1.26 -9.47 -14.77
CA PRO A 27 0.91 -8.61 -13.63
C PRO A 27 0.25 -9.37 -12.47
N LEU A 28 -0.61 -10.35 -12.76
CA LEU A 28 -1.26 -11.16 -11.74
C LEU A 28 -0.24 -12.04 -10.99
N GLU A 29 0.65 -12.73 -11.70
CA GLU A 29 1.72 -13.52 -11.11
C GLU A 29 2.66 -12.66 -10.25
N SER A 30 2.91 -11.43 -10.71
CA SER A 30 3.70 -10.45 -9.96
C SER A 30 3.07 -10.14 -8.59
N LEU A 31 1.76 -9.87 -8.56
CA LEU A 31 1.03 -9.64 -7.30
C LEU A 31 0.98 -10.89 -6.41
N LEU A 32 0.74 -12.07 -6.99
CA LEU A 32 0.67 -13.35 -6.26
C LEU A 32 2.00 -13.70 -5.58
N ILE A 33 3.13 -13.53 -6.28
CA ILE A 33 4.47 -13.79 -5.75
C ILE A 33 4.90 -12.70 -4.75
N CYS A 34 4.48 -11.45 -4.98
CA CYS A 34 4.79 -10.34 -4.09
C CYS A 34 4.07 -10.48 -2.73
N LYS A 35 2.85 -11.02 -2.72
CA LYS A 35 1.99 -11.13 -1.55
C LYS A 35 2.63 -11.80 -0.32
N PRO A 36 3.30 -12.98 -0.41
CA PRO A 36 4.04 -13.54 0.73
C PRO A 36 5.33 -12.77 1.03
N LYS A 37 6.08 -12.34 0.01
CA LYS A 37 7.38 -11.66 0.17
C LYS A 37 7.27 -10.33 0.92
N ILE A 38 6.25 -9.53 0.61
CA ILE A 38 6.05 -8.26 1.32
C ILE A 38 5.70 -8.48 2.79
N LYS A 39 5.02 -9.58 3.15
CA LYS A 39 4.76 -9.91 4.56
C LYS A 39 6.06 -10.24 5.31
N GLU A 40 6.95 -11.00 4.69
CA GLU A 40 8.29 -11.29 5.23
C GLU A 40 9.07 -10.00 5.48
N ILE A 41 9.16 -9.13 4.46
CA ILE A 41 9.82 -7.83 4.57
C ILE A 41 9.24 -6.98 5.70
N ILE A 42 7.90 -6.90 5.81
CA ILE A 42 7.25 -6.10 6.86
C ILE A 42 7.57 -6.66 8.25
N ASN A 43 7.61 -7.98 8.40
CA ASN A 43 7.97 -8.59 9.68
C ASN A 43 9.43 -8.32 10.06
N GLU A 44 10.36 -8.51 9.10
CA GLU A 44 11.79 -8.25 9.31
C GLU A 44 12.07 -6.76 9.58
N TRP A 45 11.39 -5.86 8.87
CA TRP A 45 11.46 -4.42 9.10
C TRP A 45 10.93 -4.05 10.50
N GLY A 46 9.80 -4.63 10.91
CA GLY A 46 9.23 -4.41 12.24
C GLY A 46 10.14 -4.90 13.36
N ASP A 47 10.78 -6.07 13.19
CA ASP A 47 11.75 -6.62 14.13
C ASP A 47 13.01 -5.75 14.25
N SER A 48 13.58 -5.33 13.12
CA SER A 48 14.86 -4.61 13.07
C SER A 48 14.78 -3.12 13.43
N SER A 49 13.59 -2.51 13.32
CA SER A 49 13.38 -1.08 13.56
C SER A 49 12.98 -0.73 15.00
N ASN A 50 12.85 -1.73 15.87
CA ASN A 50 12.54 -1.54 17.29
C ASN A 50 13.82 -1.28 18.10
N GLU A 51 13.98 -0.05 18.60
CA GLU A 51 15.20 0.39 19.33
C GLU A 51 15.36 -0.25 20.71
N LYS A 52 14.26 -0.73 21.33
CA LYS A 52 14.29 -1.37 22.64
C LYS A 52 14.64 -2.85 22.50
N LYS A 53 15.92 -3.17 22.66
CA LYS A 53 16.46 -4.53 22.87
C LYS A 53 16.08 -5.12 24.24
N GLU A 54 14.84 -4.96 24.69
CA GLU A 54 14.34 -5.82 25.77
C GLU A 54 13.82 -7.10 25.13
N GLU A 55 14.21 -8.23 25.70
CA GLU A 55 14.17 -9.56 25.09
C GLU A 55 12.87 -9.93 24.35
N LYS A 56 13.01 -10.22 23.05
CA LYS A 56 12.26 -11.23 22.29
C LYS A 56 10.74 -11.08 22.09
N SER A 57 10.14 -9.90 22.09
CA SER A 57 8.80 -9.78 21.46
C SER A 57 8.96 -9.65 19.94
N LYS A 58 8.86 -10.78 19.22
CA LYS A 58 8.80 -10.77 17.74
C LYS A 58 7.69 -9.84 17.28
N PHE A 59 7.96 -9.02 16.28
CA PHE A 59 6.96 -8.18 15.64
C PHE A 59 5.78 -9.04 15.20
N ASN A 60 4.58 -8.62 15.59
CA ASN A 60 3.36 -9.36 15.35
C ASN A 60 2.36 -8.44 14.66
N ALA A 61 1.96 -8.81 13.45
CA ALA A 61 1.06 -8.02 12.64
C ALA A 61 -0.04 -8.86 12.00
N ASN A 62 -1.22 -8.27 11.91
CA ASN A 62 -2.32 -8.78 11.13
C ASN A 62 -2.30 -8.12 9.74
N PHE A 63 -2.46 -8.94 8.70
CA PHE A 63 -2.38 -8.50 7.31
C PHE A 63 -3.74 -8.65 6.63
N PHE A 64 -4.37 -7.53 6.29
CA PHE A 64 -5.66 -7.47 5.63
C PHE A 64 -5.48 -7.06 4.16
N TRP A 65 -5.87 -7.94 3.26
CA TRP A 65 -5.78 -7.72 1.81
C TRP A 65 -7.14 -7.38 1.24
N SER A 66 -7.19 -6.40 0.34
CA SER A 66 -8.33 -6.25 -0.56
C SER A 66 -8.33 -7.34 -1.64
N SER A 67 -9.39 -7.38 -2.44
CA SER A 67 -9.38 -8.02 -3.75
C SER A 67 -8.40 -7.32 -4.70
N ILE A 68 -8.17 -7.94 -5.87
CA ILE A 68 -7.44 -7.32 -6.97
C ILE A 68 -8.44 -6.56 -7.83
N TYR A 69 -8.14 -5.30 -8.13
CA TYR A 69 -8.96 -4.40 -8.94
C TYR A 69 -8.20 -4.00 -10.18
N GLU A 70 -8.83 -4.16 -11.33
CA GLU A 70 -8.31 -3.59 -12.58
C GLU A 70 -8.72 -2.12 -12.69
N THR A 71 -7.77 -1.24 -13.03
CA THR A 71 -8.04 0.19 -13.23
C THR A 71 -7.24 0.77 -14.38
N LEU A 72 -7.82 1.76 -15.06
CA LEU A 72 -7.14 2.53 -16.08
C LEU A 72 -5.90 3.26 -15.50
N PRO A 73 -4.80 3.39 -16.27
CA PRO A 73 -3.68 4.25 -15.92
C PRO A 73 -4.13 5.69 -15.67
N HIS A 74 -3.62 6.32 -14.61
CA HIS A 74 -4.02 7.67 -14.25
C HIS A 74 -2.94 8.70 -14.60
N GLY A 75 -3.33 9.72 -15.37
CA GLY A 75 -2.47 10.86 -15.71
C GLY A 75 -1.38 10.55 -16.72
N VAL A 76 -1.57 9.56 -17.60
CA VAL A 76 -0.61 9.23 -18.66
C VAL A 76 -1.07 9.83 -19.99
N ASP A 77 -0.12 10.32 -20.78
CA ASP A 77 -0.40 10.88 -22.13
C ASP A 77 -0.34 9.81 -23.23
N ASN A 78 0.20 8.62 -22.93
CA ASN A 78 0.37 7.51 -23.86
C ASN A 78 -0.49 6.32 -23.45
N GLU A 79 -0.93 5.52 -24.42
CA GLU A 79 -1.62 4.26 -24.13
C GLU A 79 -0.74 3.33 -23.29
N GLN A 80 -1.31 2.85 -22.18
CA GLN A 80 -0.70 1.87 -21.30
C GLN A 80 -1.74 0.81 -20.94
N PRO A 81 -1.31 -0.44 -20.69
CA PRO A 81 -2.22 -1.46 -20.18
C PRO A 81 -2.80 -1.05 -18.83
N ASN A 82 -3.99 -1.56 -18.53
CA ASN A 82 -4.63 -1.40 -17.23
C ASN A 82 -3.75 -1.96 -16.11
N TYR A 83 -3.83 -1.31 -14.95
CA TYR A 83 -3.19 -1.80 -13.73
C TYR A 83 -4.09 -2.79 -13.01
N LEU A 84 -3.49 -3.90 -12.57
CA LEU A 84 -4.00 -4.68 -11.46
C LEU A 84 -3.48 -4.07 -10.16
N ASN A 85 -4.39 -3.63 -9.30
CA ASN A 85 -4.09 -3.01 -8.01
C ASN A 85 -4.69 -3.82 -6.85
N THR A 86 -3.97 -3.85 -5.73
CA THR A 86 -4.49 -4.38 -4.46
C THR A 86 -3.93 -3.57 -3.29
N LEU A 87 -4.68 -3.50 -2.20
CA LEU A 87 -4.27 -2.86 -0.97
C LEU A 87 -3.92 -3.88 0.09
N LEU A 88 -2.85 -3.58 0.81
CA LEU A 88 -2.48 -4.22 2.05
C LEU A 88 -2.64 -3.22 3.20
N LEU A 89 -3.54 -3.52 4.12
CA LEU A 89 -3.62 -2.87 5.43
C LEU A 89 -2.96 -3.79 6.46
N ILE A 90 -1.89 -3.31 7.08
CA ILE A 90 -1.20 -3.98 8.18
C ILE A 90 -1.65 -3.34 9.50
N LYS A 91 -1.99 -4.17 10.49
CA LYS A 91 -2.33 -3.73 11.85
C LYS A 91 -1.41 -4.37 12.87
N SER A 92 -0.78 -3.57 13.72
CA SER A 92 0.10 -4.08 14.78
C SER A 92 0.16 -3.10 15.95
N ASN A 93 0.10 -3.64 17.18
CA ASN A 93 0.36 -2.87 18.40
C ASN A 93 1.86 -2.78 18.73
N SER A 94 2.72 -3.44 17.96
CA SER A 94 4.17 -3.50 18.14
C SER A 94 4.95 -2.89 16.97
N PHE A 95 4.30 -2.00 16.19
CA PHE A 95 5.02 -1.21 15.20
C PHE A 95 6.22 -0.48 15.85
N PRO A 96 7.34 -0.36 15.12
CA PRO A 96 8.42 0.50 15.56
C PRO A 96 7.92 1.93 15.69
N LYS A 97 8.61 2.75 16.47
CA LYS A 97 8.21 4.16 16.63
C LYS A 97 8.15 4.84 15.25
N PRO A 98 7.02 5.50 14.89
CA PRO A 98 6.94 6.24 13.65
C PRO A 98 8.00 7.33 13.56
N SER A 99 8.79 7.29 12.49
CA SER A 99 9.85 8.25 12.20
C SER A 99 10.22 8.22 10.72
N THR A 100 10.76 9.34 10.22
CA THR A 100 11.21 9.43 8.81
C THR A 100 12.28 8.37 8.53
N LYS A 101 13.17 8.11 9.49
CA LYS A 101 14.20 7.06 9.40
C LYS A 101 13.58 5.68 9.18
N ASN A 102 12.64 5.27 10.03
CA ASN A 102 12.03 3.94 9.93
C ASN A 102 11.17 3.78 8.67
N ALA A 103 10.45 4.84 8.28
CA ALA A 103 9.67 4.85 7.04
C ALA A 103 10.57 4.74 5.79
N LYS A 104 11.73 5.41 5.78
CA LYS A 104 12.73 5.30 4.71
C LYS A 104 13.40 3.93 4.66
N LEU A 105 13.62 3.28 5.80
CA LEU A 105 14.10 1.89 5.84
C LEU A 105 13.09 0.95 5.16
N LEU A 106 11.79 1.08 5.48
CA LEU A 106 10.75 0.30 4.80
C LEU A 106 10.72 0.60 3.30
N LEU A 107 10.71 1.88 2.92
CA LEU A 107 10.72 2.30 1.51
C LEU A 107 11.88 1.64 0.76
N LYS A 108 13.09 1.61 1.34
CA LYS A 108 14.27 0.97 0.75
C LYS A 108 14.05 -0.52 0.49
N GLU A 109 13.46 -1.26 1.42
CA GLU A 109 13.15 -2.68 1.25
C GLU A 109 12.07 -2.91 0.19
N LEU A 110 11.03 -2.07 0.14
CA LEU A 110 10.03 -2.13 -0.93
C LEU A 110 10.65 -1.86 -2.31
N LYS A 111 11.52 -0.85 -2.45
CA LYS A 111 12.23 -0.58 -3.70
C LYS A 111 13.19 -1.71 -4.11
N LYS A 112 13.80 -2.42 -3.15
CA LYS A 112 14.55 -3.65 -3.44
C LYS A 112 13.63 -4.75 -3.97
N LEU A 113 12.45 -4.92 -3.39
CA LEU A 113 11.48 -5.90 -3.87
C LEU A 113 11.02 -5.58 -5.29
N GLU A 114 10.70 -4.33 -5.61
CA GLU A 114 10.36 -3.92 -6.98
C GLU A 114 11.48 -4.23 -7.98
N ARG A 115 12.74 -3.90 -7.65
CA ARG A 115 13.90 -4.27 -8.48
C ARG A 115 14.05 -5.77 -8.62
N PHE A 116 13.74 -6.54 -7.57
CA PHE A 116 13.72 -8.00 -7.65
C PHE A 116 12.71 -8.51 -8.68
N PHE A 117 11.55 -7.85 -8.86
CA PHE A 117 10.60 -8.15 -9.94
C PHE A 117 11.03 -7.64 -11.32
N GLY A 118 12.11 -6.87 -11.41
CA GLY A 118 12.62 -6.32 -12.66
C GLY A 118 12.16 -4.88 -12.92
N ARG A 119 11.73 -4.14 -11.90
CA ARG A 119 11.47 -2.70 -12.06
C ARG A 119 12.78 -2.00 -12.38
N GLU A 120 12.85 -1.43 -13.58
CA GLU A 120 13.96 -0.58 -14.01
C GLU A 120 13.84 0.84 -13.43
N GLU A 121 14.98 1.52 -13.31
CA GLU A 121 14.99 2.93 -12.93
C GLU A 121 14.26 3.77 -13.96
N THR A 122 13.48 4.75 -13.49
CA THR A 122 12.76 5.63 -14.41
C THR A 122 13.76 6.59 -15.05
N PRO A 123 13.86 6.64 -16.40
CA PRO A 123 14.77 7.55 -17.08
C PRO A 123 14.51 9.01 -16.70
N LYS A 124 15.57 9.82 -16.62
CA LYS A 124 15.45 11.26 -16.33
C LYS A 124 14.47 11.93 -17.30
N GLY A 125 13.55 12.71 -16.76
CA GLY A 125 12.54 13.43 -17.55
C GLY A 125 11.29 12.62 -17.91
N LYS A 126 11.26 11.30 -17.68
CA LYS A 126 10.04 10.49 -17.85
C LYS A 126 9.31 10.33 -16.52
N LYS A 127 7.98 10.30 -16.57
CA LYS A 127 7.10 10.04 -15.41
C LYS A 127 6.00 9.07 -15.83
N TRP A 128 5.40 8.41 -14.84
CA TRP A 128 4.18 7.61 -15.01
C TRP A 128 4.28 6.53 -16.10
N LEU A 129 5.41 5.84 -16.16
CA LEU A 129 5.58 4.71 -17.08
C LEU A 129 5.02 3.43 -16.45
N SER A 130 4.69 2.45 -17.28
CA SER A 130 4.30 1.11 -16.87
C SER A 130 5.29 0.47 -15.89
N ARG A 131 4.77 -0.41 -15.02
CA ARG A 131 5.50 -1.05 -13.93
C ARG A 131 5.13 -2.52 -13.86
N CYS A 132 6.16 -3.37 -13.76
CA CYS A 132 5.97 -4.78 -13.44
C CYS A 132 5.58 -4.99 -11.97
N LEU A 133 6.00 -4.08 -11.09
CA LEU A 133 5.53 -3.95 -9.72
C LEU A 133 5.78 -2.53 -9.21
N ASP A 134 4.79 -1.94 -8.56
CA ASP A 134 4.83 -0.64 -7.90
C ASP A 134 4.29 -0.80 -6.47
N LEU A 135 5.08 -0.40 -5.48
CA LEU A 135 4.80 -0.48 -4.06
C LEU A 135 4.89 0.92 -3.46
N ASP A 136 3.75 1.45 -3.01
CA ASP A 136 3.65 2.77 -2.39
C ASP A 136 3.19 2.66 -0.94
N ILE A 137 3.93 3.29 -0.03
CA ILE A 137 3.46 3.51 1.34
C ILE A 137 2.46 4.65 1.31
N LEU A 138 1.19 4.35 1.61
CA LEU A 138 0.11 5.33 1.55
C LEU A 138 0.02 6.14 2.85
N TRP A 139 0.11 5.48 3.99
CA TRP A 139 0.18 6.11 5.31
C TRP A 139 0.73 5.13 6.33
N TRP A 140 1.23 5.67 7.45
CA TRP A 140 1.62 4.90 8.63
C TRP A 140 1.14 5.63 9.86
N GLU A 141 0.10 5.11 10.52
CA GLU A 141 -0.56 5.77 11.65
C GLU A 141 -0.91 7.23 11.32
N ASP A 142 -0.81 8.11 12.30
CA ASP A 142 -0.90 9.57 12.13
C ASP A 142 0.46 10.20 11.83
N PHE A 143 1.46 9.41 11.40
CA PHE A 143 2.79 9.92 11.10
C PHE A 143 2.78 10.75 9.81
N HIS A 144 3.22 11.99 9.97
CA HIS A 144 3.38 12.93 8.87
C HIS A 144 4.86 13.19 8.62
N THR A 145 5.26 13.15 7.35
CA THR A 145 6.60 13.54 6.93
C THR A 145 6.57 14.13 5.54
N VAL A 146 7.42 15.12 5.32
CA VAL A 146 7.72 15.69 4.01
C VAL A 146 9.24 15.65 3.88
N ASP A 147 9.75 14.59 3.28
CA ASP A 147 11.16 14.36 2.98
C ASP A 147 11.33 14.28 1.46
N GLU A 148 12.55 14.53 0.97
CA GLU A 148 12.87 14.51 -0.46
C GLU A 148 12.52 13.15 -1.12
N GLU A 149 12.63 12.05 -0.37
CA GLU A 149 12.37 10.70 -0.87
C GLU A 149 10.98 10.17 -0.51
N LEU A 150 10.32 10.73 0.52
CA LEU A 150 9.08 10.18 1.07
C LEU A 150 8.19 11.27 1.65
N THR A 151 6.94 11.31 1.17
CA THR A 151 5.87 12.13 1.78
C THR A 151 4.78 11.21 2.33
N LEU A 152 4.50 11.30 3.63
CA LEU A 152 3.39 10.60 4.28
C LEU A 152 2.45 11.58 4.99
N PRO A 153 1.13 11.35 4.94
CA PRO A 153 0.46 10.40 4.05
C PRO A 153 0.71 10.75 2.56
N HIS A 154 0.65 9.77 1.67
CA HIS A 154 0.90 9.97 0.25
C HIS A 154 -0.08 11.01 -0.31
N PRO A 155 0.37 12.14 -0.89
CA PRO A 155 -0.46 13.34 -1.08
C PRO A 155 -1.71 13.13 -1.94
N ARG A 156 -1.71 12.09 -2.78
CA ARG A 156 -2.82 11.76 -3.69
C ARG A 156 -3.62 10.52 -3.29
N PHE A 157 -3.36 9.91 -2.14
CA PHE A 157 -3.98 8.61 -1.80
C PHE A 157 -5.52 8.69 -1.76
N MET A 158 -6.08 9.80 -1.27
CA MET A 158 -7.53 9.99 -1.19
C MET A 158 -8.22 10.29 -2.52
N ASN A 159 -7.45 10.72 -3.53
CA ASN A 159 -7.98 11.08 -4.84
C ASN A 159 -7.86 9.94 -5.86
N ARG A 160 -7.46 8.74 -5.41
CA ARG A 160 -7.24 7.56 -6.25
C ARG A 160 -8.32 6.52 -5.94
N ASN A 161 -9.22 6.29 -6.89
CA ASN A 161 -10.31 5.30 -6.74
C ASN A 161 -9.77 3.89 -6.46
N PHE A 162 -8.60 3.55 -7.00
CA PHE A 162 -7.91 2.28 -6.72
C PHE A 162 -7.38 2.17 -5.28
N VAL A 163 -7.49 3.22 -4.46
CA VAL A 163 -7.21 3.21 -3.03
C VAL A 163 -8.51 3.22 -2.22
N ILE A 164 -9.48 4.05 -2.58
CA ILE A 164 -10.72 4.19 -1.79
C ILE A 164 -11.58 2.93 -1.84
N THR A 165 -11.85 2.40 -3.04
CA THR A 165 -12.70 1.21 -3.20
C THR A 165 -12.13 -0.01 -2.47
N PRO A 166 -10.84 -0.36 -2.64
CA PRO A 166 -10.30 -1.54 -1.96
C PRO A 166 -10.14 -1.33 -0.45
N LEU A 167 -9.92 -0.09 0.02
CA LEU A 167 -9.92 0.22 1.45
C LEU A 167 -11.30 0.00 2.06
N SER A 168 -12.35 0.48 1.39
CA SER A 168 -13.74 0.26 1.82
C SER A 168 -14.05 -1.22 1.95
N GLU A 169 -13.60 -2.05 1.00
CA GLU A 169 -13.77 -3.52 1.06
C GLU A 169 -13.07 -4.13 2.29
N ILE A 170 -11.83 -3.70 2.60
CA ILE A 170 -11.10 -4.19 3.77
C ILE A 170 -11.87 -3.82 5.06
N LEU A 171 -12.30 -2.57 5.17
CA LEU A 171 -12.95 -2.06 6.38
C LEU A 171 -14.36 -2.64 6.58
N SER A 172 -15.13 -2.84 5.50
CA SER A 172 -16.51 -3.35 5.58
C SER A 172 -16.58 -4.80 6.08
N ARG A 173 -15.52 -5.60 5.90
CA ARG A 173 -15.48 -6.97 6.44
C ARG A 173 -15.57 -7.02 7.98
N SER A 174 -15.24 -5.92 8.65
CA SER A 174 -15.32 -5.79 10.11
C SER A 174 -16.64 -5.20 10.61
N GLN A 175 -17.49 -4.69 9.72
CA GLN A 175 -18.70 -3.95 10.07
C GLN A 175 -19.91 -4.57 9.38
N LYS A 176 -20.98 -4.82 10.15
CA LYS A 176 -22.26 -5.19 9.55
C LYS A 176 -22.96 -3.91 9.10
N ILE A 177 -23.22 -3.80 7.80
CA ILE A 177 -23.97 -2.71 7.20
C ILE A 177 -25.29 -3.28 6.69
N THR A 178 -26.39 -2.62 7.02
CA THR A 178 -27.70 -2.94 6.47
C THR A 178 -28.17 -1.72 5.68
N LYS A 179 -28.41 -1.91 4.39
CA LYS A 179 -29.04 -0.87 3.58
C LYS A 179 -30.50 -0.75 4.01
N PHE A 180 -30.92 0.46 4.38
CA PHE A 180 -32.33 0.76 4.59
C PHE A 180 -32.87 1.35 3.29
N ASP A 181 -33.80 0.64 2.66
CA ASP A 181 -34.42 1.07 1.42
C ASP A 181 -35.75 1.78 1.74
N ASP A 182 -35.78 3.10 1.55
CA ASP A 182 -37.02 3.90 1.60
C ASP A 182 -37.38 4.34 0.17
N PRO A 183 -38.58 4.00 -0.35
CA PRO A 183 -38.99 4.38 -1.70
C PRO A 183 -39.13 5.90 -1.90
N LYS A 184 -39.22 6.69 -0.82
CA LYS A 184 -39.17 8.16 -0.88
C LYS A 184 -37.75 8.69 -1.05
N TRP A 185 -36.75 7.86 -0.76
CA TRP A 185 -35.32 8.18 -0.88
C TRP A 185 -34.79 7.64 -2.21
N SER A 186 -35.23 8.24 -3.32
CA SER A 186 -34.75 7.91 -4.67
C SER A 186 -33.38 8.53 -4.93
N ILE A 187 -32.40 7.71 -5.31
CA ILE A 187 -31.10 8.17 -5.81
C ILE A 187 -31.21 8.28 -7.34
N ASN A 188 -30.88 9.45 -7.88
CA ASN A 188 -30.83 9.72 -9.33
C ASN A 188 -29.62 9.06 -9.99
#